data_AF-L7R5H6-F1
#
_entry.id   AF-L7R5H6-F1
#
_cell.length_a   1.000
_cell.length_b   1.000
_cell.length_c   1.000
_cell.angle_alpha   90.00
_cell.angle_beta   90.00
_cell.angle_gamma   90.00
#
_symmetry.space_group_name_H-M   'P 1'
#
loop_
_entity.id
_entity.type
_entity.pdbx_description
1 polymer ?
#
loop_
_entity_poly.entity_id
_entity_poly.type
_entity_poly.pdbx_seq_one_letter_code
_entity_poly.pdbx_strand_id
1 'polypeptide(L)'
;GGDYTTTVEAYIPASGRGIQGATSHHLGQNFSKMFEIIYDDPETQEKKYVFQNSWGITTRTIGVMVLVHGDDRGLVLPPRVAAVQAIVVPCGVTASSTPEERAALKQSCVKLEEELRQAGVRAEGDYRDNYSPG
;
A
#
# COMPACT_ATOMS: atom_id res chain seq x y z
N GLY A 1 -16.05 -20.25 -16.93
CA GLY A 1 -16.78 -19.87 -15.70
C GLY A 1 -17.59 -18.63 -15.98
N GLY A 2 -16.93 -17.49 -16.14
CA GLY A 2 -17.55 -16.28 -16.67
C GLY A 2 -17.54 -16.20 -18.20
N ASP A 3 -18.10 -15.12 -18.72
CA ASP A 3 -18.17 -14.76 -20.14
C ASP A 3 -16.84 -14.19 -20.64
N TYR A 4 -16.33 -13.16 -19.96
CA TYR A 4 -14.98 -12.61 -20.22
C TYR A 4 -14.28 -12.16 -18.94
N THR A 5 -12.97 -11.95 -19.04
CA THR A 5 -12.12 -11.47 -17.95
C THR A 5 -11.23 -10.33 -18.43
N THR A 6 -11.19 -9.26 -17.65
CA THR A 6 -10.24 -8.16 -17.78
C THR A 6 -9.20 -8.24 -16.67
N THR A 7 -8.01 -7.69 -16.94
CA THR A 7 -6.84 -7.79 -16.06
C THR A 7 -6.03 -6.50 -16.10
N VAL A 8 -5.31 -6.21 -15.03
CA VAL A 8 -4.23 -5.23 -15.01
C VAL A 8 -2.90 -5.97 -14.88
N GLU A 9 -2.00 -5.74 -15.84
CA GLU A 9 -0.70 -6.39 -15.90
C GLU A 9 0.40 -5.42 -15.47
N ALA A 10 1.34 -5.92 -14.65
CA ALA A 10 2.55 -5.20 -14.28
C ALA A 10 3.78 -5.93 -14.85
N TYR A 11 4.87 -5.19 -15.03
CA TYR A 11 6.15 -5.73 -15.50
C TYR A 11 7.20 -5.64 -14.39
N ILE A 12 7.97 -6.72 -14.19
CA ILE A 12 9.04 -6.79 -13.20
C ILE A 12 10.40 -6.69 -13.91
N PRO A 13 11.09 -5.53 -13.88
CA PRO A 13 12.31 -5.31 -14.65
C PRO A 13 13.43 -6.29 -14.33
N ALA A 14 13.68 -6.57 -13.05
CA ALA A 14 14.78 -7.43 -12.62
C ALA A 14 14.68 -8.88 -13.13
N SER A 15 13.46 -9.37 -13.38
CA SER A 15 13.24 -10.73 -13.87
C SER A 15 12.87 -10.80 -15.35
N GLY A 16 12.54 -9.67 -15.98
CA GLY A 16 12.03 -9.61 -17.34
C GLY A 16 10.63 -10.22 -17.55
N ARG A 17 9.83 -10.37 -16.48
CA ARG A 17 8.55 -11.10 -16.51
C ARG A 17 7.35 -10.21 -16.23
N GLY A 18 6.23 -10.52 -16.89
CA GLY A 18 4.92 -9.96 -16.57
C GLY A 18 4.28 -10.63 -15.35
N ILE A 19 3.43 -9.89 -14.64
CA ILE A 19 2.64 -10.39 -13.51
C ILE A 19 1.24 -9.76 -13.50
N GLN A 20 0.23 -10.62 -13.41
CA GLN A 20 -1.15 -10.21 -13.22
C GLN A 20 -1.33 -9.59 -11.82
N GLY A 21 -1.76 -8.32 -11.78
CA GLY A 21 -1.94 -7.53 -10.57
C GLY A 21 -3.33 -7.66 -9.93
N ALA A 22 -4.38 -7.67 -10.75
CA ALA A 22 -5.77 -7.84 -10.32
C ALA A 22 -6.63 -8.33 -11.48
N THR A 23 -7.79 -8.93 -11.17
CA THR A 23 -8.75 -9.41 -12.17
C THR A 23 -10.14 -8.87 -11.95
N SER A 24 -10.88 -8.71 -13.05
CA SER A 24 -12.31 -8.42 -13.05
C SER A 24 -12.99 -9.30 -14.10
N HIS A 25 -14.03 -10.00 -13.68
CA HIS A 25 -14.73 -10.99 -14.47
C HIS A 25 -16.15 -10.50 -14.75
N HIS A 26 -16.53 -10.50 -16.03
CA HIS A 26 -17.94 -10.51 -16.38
C HIS A 26 -18.40 -11.96 -16.39
N LEU A 27 -19.30 -12.32 -15.48
CA LEU A 27 -19.78 -13.70 -15.34
C LEU A 27 -20.97 -14.01 -16.23
N GLY A 28 -21.53 -12.99 -16.88
CA GLY A 28 -22.78 -13.10 -17.62
C GLY A 28 -23.88 -13.62 -16.70
N GLN A 29 -24.64 -14.60 -17.21
CA GLN A 29 -25.67 -15.31 -16.45
C GLN A 29 -25.28 -16.75 -16.08
N ASN A 30 -23.99 -17.12 -16.24
CA ASN A 30 -23.57 -18.51 -16.06
C ASN A 30 -23.83 -19.00 -14.63
N PHE A 31 -23.45 -18.19 -13.65
CA PHE A 31 -23.62 -18.52 -12.23
C PHE A 31 -25.06 -18.32 -11.76
N SER A 32 -25.76 -17.30 -12.23
CA SER A 32 -27.16 -17.08 -11.86
C SER A 32 -28.07 -18.19 -12.35
N LYS A 33 -27.77 -18.79 -13.51
CA LYS A 33 -28.42 -20.03 -13.97
C LYS A 33 -28.10 -21.23 -13.09
N MET A 34 -26.83 -21.40 -12.71
CA MET A 34 -26.37 -22.52 -11.88
C MET A 34 -26.97 -22.51 -10.46
N PHE A 35 -27.18 -21.32 -9.89
CA PHE A 35 -27.67 -21.11 -8.53
C PHE A 35 -29.12 -20.59 -8.46
N GLU A 36 -29.85 -20.62 -9.58
CA GLU A 36 -31.25 -20.16 -9.69
C GLU A 36 -31.50 -18.74 -9.12
N ILE A 37 -30.58 -17.82 -9.39
CA ILE A 37 -30.69 -16.41 -8.98
C ILE A 37 -31.52 -15.65 -10.02
N ILE A 38 -32.83 -15.52 -9.74
CA ILE A 38 -33.86 -15.05 -10.68
C ILE A 38 -34.65 -13.89 -10.05
N TYR A 39 -35.11 -12.96 -10.87
CA TYR A 39 -36.11 -11.94 -10.52
C TYR A 39 -37.25 -11.93 -11.55
N ASP A 40 -38.42 -11.40 -11.17
CA ASP A 40 -39.52 -11.15 -12.10
C ASP A 40 -39.35 -9.76 -12.74
N ASP A 41 -39.34 -9.71 -14.07
CA ASP A 41 -39.18 -8.46 -14.81
C ASP A 41 -40.38 -7.53 -14.56
N PRO A 42 -40.17 -6.27 -14.15
CA PRO A 42 -41.29 -5.39 -13.80
C PRO A 42 -42.18 -5.04 -15.00
N GLU A 43 -41.65 -5.05 -16.23
CA GLU A 43 -42.38 -4.69 -17.45
C GLU A 43 -43.06 -5.92 -18.07
N THR A 44 -42.34 -7.04 -18.20
CA THR A 44 -42.84 -8.24 -18.87
C THR A 44 -43.44 -9.28 -17.93
N GLN A 45 -43.19 -9.16 -16.62
CA GLN A 45 -43.54 -10.15 -15.59
C GLN A 45 -42.91 -11.55 -15.83
N GLU A 46 -41.87 -11.61 -16.67
CA GLU A 46 -41.14 -12.85 -16.96
C GLU A 46 -39.97 -13.05 -15.99
N LYS A 47 -39.69 -14.31 -15.65
CA LYS A 47 -38.50 -14.69 -14.88
C LYS A 47 -37.23 -14.42 -15.67
N LYS A 48 -36.35 -13.55 -15.16
CA LYS A 48 -35.03 -13.24 -15.74
C LYS A 48 -33.89 -13.58 -14.80
N TYR A 49 -32.81 -14.13 -15.35
CA TYR A 49 -31.56 -14.36 -14.61
C TYR A 49 -30.76 -13.08 -14.48
N VAL A 50 -30.18 -12.83 -13.31
CA VAL A 50 -29.33 -11.65 -13.09
C VAL A 50 -28.00 -11.79 -13.82
N PHE A 51 -27.47 -10.67 -14.32
CA PHE A 51 -26.07 -10.59 -14.78
C PHE A 51 -25.15 -10.37 -13.59
N GLN A 52 -24.05 -11.11 -13.53
CA GLN A 52 -23.11 -11.07 -12.41
C GLN A 52 -21.72 -10.67 -12.87
N ASN A 53 -20.98 -10.01 -11.97
CA ASN A 53 -19.56 -9.74 -12.07
C ASN A 53 -18.88 -10.22 -10.78
N SER A 54 -17.60 -10.54 -10.85
CA SER A 54 -16.74 -10.68 -9.68
C SER A 54 -15.37 -10.07 -9.95
N TRP A 55 -14.66 -9.64 -8.92
CA TRP A 55 -13.36 -9.00 -9.07
C TRP A 55 -12.52 -9.24 -7.84
N GLY A 56 -11.20 -9.28 -8.01
CA GLY A 56 -10.27 -9.67 -6.98
C GLY A 56 -8.93 -8.98 -7.08
N ILE A 57 -8.45 -8.54 -5.92
CA ILE A 57 -7.10 -8.04 -5.71
C ILE A 57 -6.59 -8.62 -4.38
N THR A 58 -5.29 -8.91 -4.30
CA THR A 58 -4.71 -9.59 -3.13
C THR A 58 -3.47 -8.85 -2.62
N THR A 59 -2.90 -9.32 -1.52
CA THR A 59 -1.62 -8.84 -0.97
C THR A 59 -0.43 -9.06 -1.91
N ARG A 60 -0.61 -9.72 -3.06
CA ARG A 60 0.34 -9.71 -4.18
C ARG A 60 0.81 -8.29 -4.53
N THR A 61 -0.05 -7.28 -4.35
CA THR A 61 0.30 -5.86 -4.55
C THR A 61 1.53 -5.43 -3.76
N ILE A 62 1.72 -5.93 -2.52
CA ILE A 62 2.91 -5.64 -1.71
C ILE A 62 4.15 -6.25 -2.36
N GLY A 63 4.08 -7.51 -2.81
CA GLY A 63 5.19 -8.15 -3.51
C GLY A 63 5.57 -7.45 -4.81
N VAL A 64 4.57 -7.02 -5.60
CA VAL A 64 4.81 -6.24 -6.82
C VAL A 64 5.49 -4.90 -6.50
N MET A 65 5.02 -4.18 -5.47
CA MET A 65 5.65 -2.94 -5.01
C MET A 65 7.13 -3.15 -4.65
N VAL A 66 7.45 -4.21 -3.90
CA VAL A 66 8.83 -4.56 -3.52
C VAL A 66 9.69 -4.83 -4.77
N LEU A 67 9.19 -5.65 -5.70
CA LEU A 67 9.93 -6.05 -6.90
C LEU A 67 10.13 -4.92 -7.91
N VAL A 68 9.26 -3.91 -7.90
CA VAL A 68 9.31 -2.78 -8.85
C VAL A 68 10.12 -1.60 -8.31
N HIS A 69 9.98 -1.30 -7.01
CA HIS A 69 10.59 -0.10 -6.43
C HIS A 69 11.85 -0.38 -5.61
N GLY A 70 12.07 -1.62 -5.16
CA GLY A 70 13.27 -1.99 -4.41
C GLY A 70 14.55 -1.76 -5.21
N ASP A 71 15.62 -1.40 -4.51
CA ASP A 71 16.94 -1.14 -5.06
C ASP A 71 18.03 -1.90 -4.29
N ASP A 72 19.30 -1.68 -4.65
CA ASP A 72 20.44 -2.35 -4.02
C ASP A 72 20.64 -1.98 -2.53
N ARG A 73 19.97 -0.92 -2.03
CA ARG A 73 19.97 -0.53 -0.62
C ARG A 73 18.78 -1.11 0.15
N GLY A 74 17.78 -1.66 -0.54
CA GLY A 74 16.67 -2.39 0.04
C GLY A 74 15.30 -1.86 -0.39
N LEU A 75 14.38 -1.75 0.57
CA LEU A 75 12.99 -1.40 0.31
C LEU A 75 12.81 0.10 0.07
N VAL A 76 12.13 0.45 -1.03
CA VAL A 76 11.66 1.81 -1.29
C VAL A 76 10.14 1.82 -1.24
N LEU A 77 9.59 2.42 -0.17
CA LEU A 77 8.14 2.53 0.02
C LEU A 77 7.57 3.73 -0.75
N PRO A 78 6.56 3.56 -1.64
CA PRO A 78 5.86 4.67 -2.24
C PRO A 78 5.21 5.57 -1.15
N PRO A 79 5.40 6.90 -1.17
CA PRO A 79 5.02 7.77 -0.04
C PRO A 79 3.54 7.73 0.34
N ARG A 80 2.63 7.34 -0.55
CA ARG A 80 1.19 7.25 -0.28
C ARG A 80 0.81 6.04 0.59
N VAL A 81 1.64 5.00 0.61
CA VAL A 81 1.38 3.76 1.37
C VAL A 81 2.41 3.48 2.47
N ALA A 82 3.46 4.30 2.56
CA ALA A 82 4.45 4.21 3.63
C ALA A 82 3.81 4.52 5.00
N ALA A 83 3.88 3.62 5.98
CA ALA A 83 3.36 3.89 7.33
C ALA A 83 4.06 5.10 7.97
N VAL A 84 5.40 5.12 7.87
CA VAL A 84 6.26 6.26 8.20
C VAL A 84 6.77 6.87 6.90
N GLN A 85 6.46 8.14 6.66
CA GLN A 85 6.94 8.88 5.48
C GLN A 85 8.25 9.61 5.75
N ALA A 86 8.46 10.05 7.00
CA ALA A 86 9.65 10.75 7.44
C ALA A 86 10.07 10.25 8.82
N ILE A 87 11.35 9.90 8.98
CA ILE A 87 11.93 9.55 10.28
C ILE A 87 12.92 10.66 10.68
N VAL A 88 12.75 11.21 11.89
CA VAL A 88 13.64 12.22 12.45
C VAL A 88 14.64 11.53 13.36
N VAL A 89 15.94 11.62 13.04
CA VAL A 89 17.02 10.99 13.81
C VAL A 89 17.98 12.08 14.28
N PRO A 90 18.25 12.20 15.59
CA PRO A 90 19.23 13.15 16.11
C PRO A 90 20.65 12.70 15.74
N CYS A 91 21.44 13.61 15.17
CA CYS A 91 22.82 13.36 14.75
C CYS A 91 23.80 14.28 15.49
N GLY A 92 25.07 13.87 15.54
CA GLY A 92 26.16 14.73 16.06
C GLY A 92 26.28 14.78 17.59
N VAL A 93 25.61 13.89 18.32
CA VAL A 93 25.82 13.70 19.76
C VAL A 93 27.16 13.00 19.98
N THR A 94 28.08 13.64 20.70
CA THR A 94 29.41 13.09 21.00
C THR A 94 29.58 12.86 22.51
N ALA A 95 30.67 12.20 22.91
CA ALA A 95 31.00 12.02 24.33
C ALA A 95 31.17 13.34 25.09
N SER A 96 31.50 14.43 24.39
CA SER A 96 31.65 15.77 24.98
C SER A 96 30.36 16.57 25.05
N SER A 97 29.27 16.12 24.40
CA SER A 97 28.00 16.85 24.42
C SER A 97 27.41 16.88 25.81
N THR A 98 27.09 18.08 26.31
CA THR A 98 26.52 18.25 27.65
C THR A 98 25.07 17.72 27.71
N PRO A 99 24.54 17.42 28.91
CA PRO A 99 23.14 17.05 29.06
C PRO A 99 22.17 18.09 28.48
N GLU A 100 22.50 19.38 28.61
CA GLU A 100 21.70 20.50 28.10
C GLU A 100 21.70 20.53 26.56
N GLU A 101 22.86 20.32 25.92
CA GLU A 101 22.98 20.25 24.47
C GLU A 101 22.19 19.06 23.90
N ARG A 102 22.28 17.90 24.56
CA ARG A 102 21.51 16.70 24.20
C ARG A 102 20.01 16.93 24.33
N ALA A 103 19.58 17.57 25.41
CA ALA A 103 18.17 17.90 25.63
C ALA A 103 17.66 18.90 24.58
N ALA A 104 18.43 19.95 24.28
CA ALA A 104 18.08 20.94 23.28
C ALA A 104 17.95 20.34 21.87
N LEU A 105 18.88 19.46 21.48
CA LEU A 105 18.81 18.74 20.20
C LEU A 105 17.58 17.83 20.13
N LYS A 106 17.32 17.05 21.19
CA LYS A 106 16.13 16.19 21.23
C LYS A 106 14.84 17.01 21.12
N GLN A 107 14.78 18.15 21.82
CA GLN A 107 13.61 19.03 21.77
C GLN A 107 13.40 19.65 20.38
N SER A 108 14.48 20.00 19.66
CA SER A 108 14.36 20.52 18.29
C SER A 108 13.87 19.44 17.32
N CYS A 109 14.31 18.19 17.47
CA CYS A 109 13.79 17.06 16.69
C CYS A 109 12.29 16.82 16.95
N VAL A 110 11.86 16.84 18.21
CA VAL A 110 10.43 16.71 18.57
C VAL A 110 9.60 17.84 17.96
N LYS A 111 10.12 19.06 17.95
CA LYS A 111 9.46 20.20 17.30
C LYS A 111 9.31 19.98 15.79
N LEU A 112 10.35 19.51 15.12
CA LEU A 112 10.32 19.22 13.68
C LEU A 112 9.33 18.09 13.35
N GLU A 113 9.32 17.02 14.16
CA GLU A 113 8.37 15.91 14.05
C GLU A 113 6.92 16.42 14.10
N GLU A 114 6.61 17.33 15.03
CA GLU A 114 5.29 17.95 15.18
C GLU A 114 4.94 18.87 14.00
N GLU A 115 5.87 19.72 13.55
CA GLU A 115 5.68 20.57 12.37
C GLU A 115 5.36 19.74 11.11
N LEU A 116 6.04 18.62 10.91
CA LEU A 116 5.78 17.68 9.82
C LEU A 116 4.37 17.06 9.93
N ARG A 117 3.97 16.63 11.12
CA ARG A 117 2.62 16.09 11.35
C ARG A 117 1.52 17.11 11.10
N GLN A 118 1.72 18.36 11.53
CA GLN A 118 0.79 19.46 11.27
C GLN A 118 0.67 19.77 9.77
N ALA A 119 1.74 19.56 9.00
CA ALA A 119 1.73 19.63 7.54
C ALA A 119 1.11 18.40 6.85
N GLY A 120 0.63 17.40 7.61
CA GLY A 120 0.00 16.18 7.09
C GLY A 120 0.97 15.06 6.72
N VAL A 121 2.25 15.16 7.10
CA VAL A 121 3.25 14.11 6.89
C VAL A 121 3.19 13.10 8.05
N ARG A 122 3.17 11.81 7.74
CA ARG A 122 3.31 10.72 8.74
C ARG A 122 4.76 10.65 9.20
N ALA A 123 5.12 11.52 10.14
CA ALA A 123 6.46 11.59 10.70
C ALA A 123 6.55 10.87 12.06
N GLU A 124 7.70 10.25 12.32
CA GLU A 124 8.09 9.68 13.61
C GLU A 124 9.52 10.10 13.97
N GLY A 125 9.84 10.15 15.26
CA GLY A 125 11.20 10.39 15.75
C GLY A 125 11.83 9.12 16.32
N ASP A 126 13.08 8.84 15.94
CA ASP A 126 13.89 7.78 16.56
C ASP A 126 14.87 8.38 17.56
N TYR A 127 14.54 8.26 18.84
CA TYR A 127 15.33 8.84 19.95
C TYR A 127 16.01 7.78 20.81
N ARG A 128 16.19 6.56 20.28
CA ARG A 128 16.91 5.49 20.96
C ARG A 128 18.40 5.88 21.06
N ASP A 129 18.95 5.81 22.27
CA ASP A 129 20.34 6.19 22.56
C ASP A 129 21.29 4.98 22.65
N ASN A 130 20.73 3.77 22.59
CA ASN A 130 21.47 2.51 22.61
C ASN A 130 21.97 2.07 21.22
N TYR A 131 21.77 2.89 20.19
CA TYR A 131 22.25 2.67 18.81
C TYR A 131 22.95 3.93 18.29
N SER A 132 23.92 3.77 17.39
CA SER A 132 24.46 4.88 16.61
C SER A 132 23.42 5.38 15.59
N PRO A 133 23.50 6.64 15.14
CA PRO A 133 22.60 7.15 14.10
C PRO A 133 22.74 6.48 12.72
N GLY A 134 23.91 5.89 12.43
CA GLY A 134 24.20 5.16 11.19
C GLY A 134 24.37 3.67 11.41
#